data_AF-A0AAV4K9C1-F1
#
_entry.id   AF-A0AAV4K9C1-F1
#
_cell.length_a   1.000
_cell.length_b   1.000
_cell.length_c   1.000
_cell.angle_alpha   90.00
_cell.angle_beta   90.00
_cell.angle_gamma   90.00
#
_symmetry.space_group_name_H-M   'P 1'
#
loop_
_entity.id
_entity.type
_entity.pdbx_description
1 polymer ?
#
loop_
_entity_poly.entity_id
_entity_poly.type
_entity_poly.pdbx_seq_one_letter_code
_entity_poly.pdbx_strand_id
1 'polypeptide(L)'
;MRKTLILASLFAGSLASAQTGKTWEGDLGTYTFRGCERNGTNVVCSLSYSQSNSDSYTLSKSLAEMTYYRPDGTTGSAESAAIAGKWQSWGASADVGRDIPISVQFRFSYPANAATIRRLILIGQRFDNVPIKGAQPAPKPVSNAAAASTTTGLSGTYAATLTNCKVSGAVTTCTITFKR
;
A
#
# COMPACT_ATOMS: atom_id res chain seq x y z
N MET A 1 -22.53 41.50 -17.82
CA MET A 1 -21.89 40.19 -18.09
C MET A 1 -21.34 39.65 -16.78
N ARG A 2 -21.94 38.61 -16.20
CA ARG A 2 -21.53 38.02 -14.91
C ARG A 2 -20.40 37.00 -15.19
N LYS A 3 -19.20 37.27 -14.68
CA LYS A 3 -18.08 36.31 -14.69
C LYS A 3 -18.15 35.47 -13.42
N THR A 4 -18.57 34.23 -13.57
CA THR A 4 -18.57 33.23 -12.51
C THR A 4 -17.14 32.70 -12.36
N LEU A 5 -16.46 33.06 -11.27
CA LEU A 5 -15.18 32.49 -10.89
C LEU A 5 -15.45 31.20 -10.10
N ILE A 6 -15.25 30.04 -10.73
CA ILE A 6 -15.30 28.76 -10.02
C ILE A 6 -13.92 28.55 -9.40
N LEU A 7 -13.86 28.73 -8.08
CA LEU A 7 -12.73 28.36 -7.25
C LEU A 7 -13.11 27.12 -6.42
N ALA A 8 -12.11 26.30 -6.12
CA ALA A 8 -12.12 25.09 -5.29
C ALA A 8 -12.30 23.77 -6.08
N SER A 9 -11.50 22.72 -5.87
CA SER A 9 -10.62 22.42 -4.75
C SER A 9 -9.55 21.40 -5.20
N LEU A 10 -8.29 21.67 -4.88
CA LEU A 10 -7.22 20.66 -4.93
C LEU A 10 -7.53 19.62 -3.85
N PHE A 11 -8.09 18.47 -4.25
CA PHE A 11 -8.08 17.28 -3.41
C PHE A 11 -6.63 16.79 -3.27
N ALA A 12 -5.92 17.33 -2.28
CA ALA A 12 -4.76 16.67 -1.69
C ALA A 12 -5.26 15.56 -0.76
N GLY A 13 -5.80 14.49 -1.37
CA GLY A 13 -6.38 13.36 -0.66
C GLY A 13 -6.04 12.05 -1.37
N SER A 14 -5.11 11.30 -0.78
CA SER A 14 -4.82 9.88 -1.05
C SER A 14 -4.46 9.47 -2.48
N LEU A 15 -3.19 9.65 -2.85
CA LEU A 15 -2.54 8.99 -4.01
C LEU A 15 -2.36 7.45 -3.82
N ALA A 16 -2.99 6.82 -2.84
CA ALA A 16 -2.74 5.42 -2.52
C ALA A 16 -3.45 4.41 -3.45
N SER A 17 -4.36 4.83 -4.35
CA SER A 17 -5.19 3.87 -5.13
C SER A 17 -4.88 3.80 -6.63
N ALA A 18 -3.94 4.59 -7.14
CA ALA A 18 -3.78 4.81 -8.58
C ALA A 18 -3.11 3.66 -9.37
N GLN A 19 -2.63 2.60 -8.72
CA GLN A 19 -1.86 1.54 -9.39
C GLN A 19 -2.62 0.22 -9.59
N THR A 20 -3.72 0.01 -8.86
CA THR A 20 -4.57 -1.19 -9.06
C THR A 20 -5.24 -1.10 -10.42
N GLY A 21 -5.24 -2.20 -11.19
CA GLY A 21 -5.80 -2.25 -12.53
C GLY A 21 -4.80 -1.92 -13.64
N LYS A 22 -3.55 -1.55 -13.32
CA LYS A 22 -2.50 -1.39 -14.34
C LYS A 22 -2.30 -2.70 -15.09
N THR A 23 -2.34 -2.62 -16.42
CA THR A 23 -2.10 -3.74 -17.32
C THR A 23 -0.80 -3.60 -18.08
N TRP A 24 -0.22 -4.73 -18.48
CA TRP A 24 0.94 -4.78 -19.37
C TRP A 24 1.03 -6.14 -20.07
N GLU A 25 1.65 -6.15 -21.24
CA GLU A 25 1.93 -7.37 -21.99
C GLU A 25 3.18 -8.07 -21.45
N GLY A 26 3.15 -9.40 -21.42
CA GLY A 26 4.32 -10.24 -21.13
C GLY A 26 4.02 -11.72 -21.39
N ASP A 27 5.04 -12.50 -21.77
CA ASP A 27 4.94 -13.96 -21.99
C ASP A 27 3.65 -14.38 -22.72
N LEU A 28 3.38 -13.79 -23.87
CA LEU A 28 2.23 -14.11 -24.74
C LEU A 28 0.84 -13.77 -24.18
N GLY A 29 0.74 -13.03 -23.08
CA GLY A 29 -0.53 -12.58 -22.53
C GLY A 29 -0.47 -11.24 -21.81
N THR A 30 -1.60 -10.84 -21.25
CA THR A 30 -1.76 -9.58 -20.53
C THR A 30 -1.81 -9.85 -19.03
N TYR A 31 -0.97 -9.15 -18.27
CA TYR A 31 -1.07 -9.09 -16.82
C TYR A 31 -1.93 -7.91 -16.39
N THR A 32 -2.66 -8.05 -15.30
CA THR A 32 -3.34 -6.95 -14.61
C THR A 32 -2.99 -7.00 -13.13
N PHE A 33 -2.48 -5.90 -12.59
CA PHE A 33 -2.19 -5.80 -11.16
C PHE A 33 -3.50 -5.66 -10.36
N ARG A 34 -3.72 -6.55 -9.39
CA ARG A 34 -4.93 -6.57 -8.54
C ARG A 34 -4.73 -5.94 -7.17
N GLY A 35 -3.48 -5.64 -6.81
CA GLY A 35 -3.11 -5.01 -5.54
C GLY A 35 -2.34 -5.94 -4.62
N CYS A 36 -2.01 -5.43 -3.43
CA CYS A 36 -1.38 -6.19 -2.36
C CYS A 36 -2.24 -6.17 -1.10
N GLU A 37 -2.28 -7.28 -0.38
CA GLU A 37 -3.02 -7.47 0.84
C GLU A 37 -2.19 -8.18 1.90
N ARG A 38 -2.49 -7.91 3.17
CA ARG A 38 -1.82 -8.57 4.29
C ARG A 38 -2.44 -9.92 4.56
N ASN A 39 -1.60 -10.94 4.69
CA ASN A 39 -1.98 -12.30 5.06
C ASN A 39 -1.02 -12.79 6.15
N GLY A 40 -1.45 -12.65 7.41
CA GLY A 40 -0.62 -12.91 8.59
C GLY A 40 0.59 -11.97 8.64
N THR A 41 1.78 -12.54 8.77
CA THR A 41 3.07 -11.82 8.76
C THR A 41 3.54 -11.43 7.36
N ASN A 42 2.85 -11.89 6.32
CA ASN A 42 3.25 -11.70 4.93
C ASN A 42 2.35 -10.69 4.22
N VAL A 43 2.86 -10.18 3.10
CA VAL A 43 2.08 -9.44 2.12
C VAL A 43 1.95 -10.29 0.86
N VAL A 44 0.73 -10.45 0.37
CA VAL A 44 0.42 -11.15 -0.87
C VAL A 44 0.05 -10.12 -1.91
N CYS A 45 0.80 -10.05 -3.00
CA CYS A 45 0.46 -9.23 -4.16
C CYS A 45 -0.06 -10.11 -5.29
N SER A 46 -1.19 -9.71 -5.86
CA SER A 46 -1.94 -10.53 -6.81
C SER A 46 -1.98 -9.88 -8.18
N LEU A 47 -1.82 -10.71 -9.21
CA LEU A 47 -2.03 -10.42 -10.62
C LEU A 47 -3.14 -11.31 -11.16
N SER A 48 -3.83 -10.84 -12.20
CA SER A 48 -4.48 -11.75 -13.15
C SER A 48 -3.65 -11.81 -14.41
N TYR A 49 -3.55 -13.00 -15.02
CA TYR A 49 -2.92 -13.21 -16.32
C TYR A 49 -3.94 -13.86 -17.25
N SER A 50 -4.03 -13.38 -18.49
CA SER A 50 -4.86 -13.96 -19.55
C SER A 50 -4.05 -14.00 -20.83
N GLN A 51 -4.06 -15.14 -21.53
CA GLN A 51 -3.38 -15.31 -22.81
C GLN A 51 -4.41 -15.60 -23.90
N SER A 52 -4.28 -14.92 -25.04
CA SER A 52 -5.19 -15.06 -26.19
C SER A 52 -4.49 -15.63 -27.43
N ASN A 53 -3.17 -15.83 -27.35
CA ASN A 53 -2.32 -16.10 -28.52
C ASN A 53 -2.10 -17.59 -28.82
N SER A 54 -2.43 -18.51 -27.89
CA SER A 54 -2.24 -19.96 -28.07
C SER A 54 -3.35 -20.76 -27.40
N ASP A 55 -3.53 -22.04 -27.76
CA ASP A 55 -4.51 -22.91 -27.09
C ASP A 55 -4.07 -23.31 -25.67
N SER A 56 -2.76 -23.43 -25.45
CA SER A 56 -2.15 -23.72 -24.17
C SER A 56 -0.74 -23.15 -24.10
N TYR A 57 -0.42 -22.51 -22.97
CA TYR A 57 0.92 -22.00 -22.67
C TYR A 57 1.30 -22.33 -21.23
N THR A 58 2.48 -22.88 -21.01
CA THR A 58 3.02 -23.07 -19.66
C THR A 58 3.59 -21.74 -19.15
N LEU A 59 2.82 -21.06 -18.31
CA LEU A 59 3.29 -19.87 -17.62
C LEU A 59 4.23 -20.29 -16.50
N SER A 60 5.48 -19.85 -16.54
CA SER A 60 6.47 -20.06 -15.49
C SER A 60 7.01 -18.72 -14.99
N LYS A 61 7.21 -18.60 -13.67
CA LYS A 61 7.73 -17.40 -13.04
C LYS A 61 8.78 -17.67 -11.99
N SER A 62 9.89 -16.94 -12.10
CA SER A 62 10.98 -16.96 -11.12
C SER A 62 10.73 -15.92 -10.03
N LEU A 63 11.04 -16.27 -8.78
CA LEU A 63 10.94 -15.34 -7.66
C LEU A 63 11.92 -14.17 -7.77
N ALA A 64 13.01 -14.31 -8.53
CA ALA A 64 13.99 -13.26 -8.74
C ALA A 64 13.41 -12.06 -9.53
N GLU A 65 12.35 -12.27 -10.31
CA GLU A 65 11.67 -11.23 -11.08
C GLU A 65 10.69 -10.41 -10.22
N MET A 66 10.60 -10.72 -8.92
CA MET A 66 9.64 -10.18 -7.98
C MET A 66 10.38 -9.60 -6.79
N THR A 67 10.70 -8.31 -6.87
CA THR A 67 11.48 -7.63 -5.83
C THR A 67 10.71 -6.47 -5.23
N TYR A 68 10.96 -6.20 -3.95
CA TYR A 68 10.45 -5.02 -3.29
C TYR A 68 11.59 -4.23 -2.65
N TYR A 69 11.34 -2.93 -2.49
CA TYR A 69 12.20 -1.99 -1.80
C TYR A 69 11.39 -1.34 -0.70
N ARG A 70 11.95 -1.33 0.50
CA ARG A 70 11.36 -0.73 1.69
C ARG A 70 11.79 0.74 1.83
N PRO A 71 11.07 1.53 2.66
CA PRO A 71 11.48 2.89 2.99
C PRO A 71 12.87 3.01 3.62
N ASP A 72 13.26 2.02 4.44
CA ASP A 72 14.57 1.92 5.10
C ASP A 72 15.74 1.59 4.16
N GLY A 73 15.47 1.39 2.86
CA GLY A 73 16.47 1.03 1.85
C GLY A 73 16.73 -0.47 1.74
N THR A 74 16.15 -1.30 2.61
CA THR A 74 16.25 -2.75 2.49
C THR A 74 15.46 -3.25 1.28
N THR A 75 15.97 -4.31 0.67
CA THR A 75 15.35 -4.96 -0.49
C THR A 75 15.15 -6.43 -0.21
N GLY A 76 14.12 -7.01 -0.81
CA GLY A 76 13.90 -8.45 -0.76
C GLY A 76 13.19 -8.93 -2.01
N SER A 77 13.10 -10.25 -2.14
CA SER A 77 12.34 -10.92 -3.19
C SER A 77 11.09 -11.58 -2.64
N ALA A 78 10.25 -12.09 -3.53
CA ALA A 78 9.18 -13.01 -3.15
C ALA A 78 9.79 -14.27 -2.49
N GLU A 79 9.11 -14.79 -1.47
CA GLU A 79 9.45 -16.06 -0.81
C GLU A 79 8.78 -17.25 -1.51
N SER A 80 7.61 -17.00 -2.08
CA SER A 80 6.85 -17.98 -2.84
C SER A 80 5.93 -17.31 -3.84
N ALA A 81 5.59 -18.04 -4.88
CA ALA A 81 4.62 -17.66 -5.89
C ALA A 81 3.53 -18.73 -5.96
N ALA A 82 2.32 -18.33 -6.35
CA ALA A 82 1.25 -19.25 -6.69
C ALA A 82 0.68 -18.90 -8.06
N ILE A 83 0.57 -19.90 -8.93
CA ILE A 83 -0.15 -19.79 -10.20
C ILE A 83 -1.34 -20.74 -10.11
N ALA A 84 -2.54 -20.24 -10.40
CA ALA A 84 -3.80 -20.98 -10.25
C ALA A 84 -4.00 -21.58 -8.83
N GLY A 85 -3.47 -20.89 -7.80
CA GLY A 85 -3.71 -21.20 -6.38
C GLY A 85 -2.71 -22.16 -5.71
N LYS A 86 -1.74 -22.74 -6.43
CA LYS A 86 -0.73 -23.63 -5.84
C LYS A 86 0.56 -22.87 -5.49
N TRP A 87 0.89 -22.79 -4.19
CA TRP A 87 2.10 -22.10 -3.70
C TRP A 87 3.38 -22.92 -3.90
N GLN A 88 4.43 -22.29 -4.41
CA GLN A 88 5.74 -22.89 -4.66
C GLN A 88 6.86 -21.90 -4.28
N SER A 89 7.94 -22.42 -3.69
CA SER A 89 9.03 -21.63 -3.09
C SER A 89 10.24 -21.39 -3.99
N TRP A 90 10.28 -22.00 -5.19
CA TRP A 90 11.41 -21.93 -6.12
C TRP A 90 11.05 -21.28 -7.45
N GLY A 91 9.82 -20.77 -7.56
CA GLY A 91 9.18 -20.41 -8.81
C GLY A 91 7.88 -21.21 -8.96
N ALA A 92 6.95 -20.65 -9.70
CA ALA A 92 5.66 -21.28 -9.95
C ALA A 92 5.43 -21.50 -11.43
N SER A 93 4.84 -22.64 -11.78
CA SER A 93 4.47 -22.96 -13.17
C SER A 93 3.09 -23.60 -13.27
N ALA A 94 2.31 -23.20 -14.27
CA ALA A 94 1.06 -23.88 -14.61
C ALA A 94 0.72 -23.72 -16.10
N ASP A 95 0.00 -24.70 -16.63
CA ASP A 95 -0.57 -24.61 -17.98
C ASP A 95 -1.79 -23.69 -17.97
N VAL A 96 -1.82 -22.75 -18.91
CA VAL A 96 -2.84 -21.72 -19.03
C VAL A 96 -3.55 -21.88 -20.36
N GLY A 97 -4.86 -22.12 -20.30
CA GLY A 97 -5.72 -22.18 -21.48
C GLY A 97 -5.99 -20.80 -22.09
N ARG A 98 -6.42 -20.78 -23.35
CA ARG A 98 -6.77 -19.53 -24.04
C ARG A 98 -7.96 -18.84 -23.39
N ASP A 99 -7.87 -17.51 -23.25
CA ASP A 99 -8.93 -16.63 -22.77
C ASP A 99 -9.48 -16.96 -21.36
N ILE A 100 -8.73 -17.75 -20.58
CA ILE A 100 -9.05 -18.07 -19.19
C ILE A 100 -8.16 -17.22 -18.28
N PRO A 101 -8.72 -16.22 -17.58
CA PRO A 101 -7.94 -15.42 -16.65
C PRO A 101 -7.59 -16.26 -15.42
N ILE A 102 -6.30 -16.39 -15.15
CA ILE A 102 -5.79 -17.09 -13.97
C ILE A 102 -5.23 -16.11 -12.94
N SER A 103 -5.30 -16.49 -11.66
CA SER A 103 -4.67 -15.72 -10.59
C SER A 103 -3.21 -16.13 -10.43
N VAL A 104 -2.34 -15.12 -10.39
CA VAL A 104 -0.93 -15.26 -10.04
C VAL A 104 -0.69 -14.45 -8.76
N GLN A 105 -0.11 -15.06 -7.74
CA GLN A 105 0.07 -14.42 -6.43
C GLN A 105 1.52 -14.56 -5.98
N PHE A 106 2.02 -13.54 -5.30
CA PHE A 106 3.39 -13.52 -4.78
C PHE A 106 3.37 -13.16 -3.32
N ARG A 107 4.08 -13.94 -2.51
CA ARG A 107 4.17 -13.75 -1.06
C ARG A 107 5.52 -13.14 -0.71
N PHE A 108 5.48 -12.08 0.06
CA PHE A 108 6.65 -11.36 0.55
C PHE A 108 6.60 -11.31 2.07
N SER A 109 7.72 -11.62 2.72
CA SER A 109 7.91 -11.28 4.13
C SER A 109 8.12 -9.78 4.28
N TYR A 110 7.15 -9.11 4.90
CA TYR A 110 7.08 -7.66 4.95
C TYR A 110 6.60 -7.18 6.34
N PRO A 111 7.23 -6.16 6.94
CA PRO A 111 6.94 -5.75 8.32
C PRO A 111 5.46 -5.53 8.59
N ALA A 112 4.98 -5.99 9.76
CA ALA A 112 3.56 -5.96 10.16
C ALA A 112 2.96 -4.55 10.13
N ASN A 113 3.74 -3.55 10.54
CA ASN A 113 3.30 -2.16 10.70
C ASN A 113 3.33 -1.35 9.40
N ALA A 114 3.78 -1.95 8.29
CA ALA A 114 3.92 -1.22 7.05
C ALA A 114 2.58 -1.14 6.30
N ALA A 115 2.16 0.09 6.02
CA ALA A 115 0.93 0.39 5.27
C ALA A 115 1.14 0.41 3.75
N THR A 116 2.38 0.58 3.30
CA THR A 116 2.75 0.67 1.88
C THR A 116 4.05 -0.04 1.56
N ILE A 117 4.18 -0.49 0.32
CA ILE A 117 5.43 -0.91 -0.30
C ILE A 117 5.98 0.28 -1.09
N ARG A 118 7.18 0.76 -0.72
CA ARG A 118 7.77 1.96 -1.36
C ARG A 118 8.00 1.73 -2.85
N ARG A 119 8.55 0.58 -3.22
CA ARG A 119 8.66 0.15 -4.61
C ARG A 119 8.51 -1.35 -4.71
N LEU A 120 7.74 -1.79 -5.68
CA LEU A 120 7.52 -3.18 -6.02
C LEU A 120 7.83 -3.35 -7.51
N ILE A 121 8.62 -4.35 -7.84
CA ILE A 121 8.89 -4.78 -9.21
C ILE A 121 8.28 -6.16 -9.35
N LEU A 122 7.30 -6.29 -10.25
CA LEU A 122 6.69 -7.57 -10.61
C LEU A 122 6.88 -7.77 -12.10
N ILE A 123 7.63 -8.80 -12.51
CA ILE A 123 7.75 -9.21 -13.92
C ILE A 123 8.19 -8.02 -14.79
N GLY A 124 9.27 -7.35 -14.37
CA GLY A 124 9.81 -6.16 -15.04
C GLY A 124 8.98 -4.88 -14.88
N GLN A 125 7.75 -4.94 -14.34
CA GLN A 125 6.95 -3.74 -14.09
C GLN A 125 7.20 -3.16 -12.72
N ARG A 126 7.45 -1.85 -12.72
CA ARG A 126 7.62 -1.07 -11.50
C ARG A 126 6.32 -0.43 -11.04
N PHE A 127 6.09 -0.52 -9.74
CA PHE A 127 5.03 0.10 -8.98
C PHE A 127 5.66 0.84 -7.78
N ASP A 128 5.26 2.07 -7.55
CA ASP A 128 5.78 2.90 -6.44
C ASP A 128 4.67 3.28 -5.46
N ASN A 129 4.93 3.22 -4.15
CA ASN A 129 3.97 3.52 -3.08
C ASN A 129 2.69 2.65 -3.13
N VAL A 130 2.86 1.35 -3.35
CA VAL A 130 1.75 0.39 -3.41
C VAL A 130 1.10 0.26 -2.02
N PRO A 131 -0.22 0.47 -1.87
CA PRO A 131 -0.90 0.26 -0.60
C PRO A 131 -0.97 -1.22 -0.25
N ILE A 132 -0.91 -1.53 1.04
CA ILE A 132 -1.16 -2.87 1.57
C ILE A 132 -2.54 -2.86 2.21
N LYS A 133 -3.51 -3.51 1.58
CA LYS A 133 -4.86 -3.69 2.16
C LYS A 133 -4.76 -4.55 3.41
N GLY A 134 -5.55 -4.21 4.44
CA GLY A 134 -5.52 -4.92 5.73
C GLY A 134 -4.24 -4.69 6.53
N ALA A 135 -3.42 -3.69 6.17
CA ALA A 135 -2.35 -3.24 7.06
C ALA A 135 -2.96 -2.73 8.36
N GLN A 136 -2.51 -3.30 9.48
CA GLN A 136 -2.83 -2.76 10.80
C GLN A 136 -2.27 -1.33 10.84
N PRO A 137 -3.05 -0.32 11.26
CA PRO A 137 -2.54 1.03 11.38
C PRO A 137 -1.29 0.96 12.27
N ALA A 138 -0.17 1.48 11.75
CA ALA A 138 1.05 1.61 12.53
C ALA A 138 0.67 2.22 13.90
N PRO A 139 1.26 1.75 15.01
CA PRO A 139 1.12 2.45 16.28
C PRO A 139 1.43 3.93 15.99
N LYS A 140 0.43 4.81 16.16
CA LYS A 140 0.63 6.24 15.92
C LYS A 140 1.89 6.61 16.70
N PRO A 141 2.89 7.25 16.08
CA PRO A 141 3.91 7.90 16.87
C PRO A 141 3.15 8.79 17.84
N VAL A 142 3.30 8.55 19.14
CA VAL A 142 2.97 9.57 20.14
C VAL A 142 3.92 10.71 19.81
N SER A 143 3.46 11.64 18.98
CA SER A 143 4.17 12.89 18.82
C SER A 143 4.10 13.53 20.20
N ASN A 144 5.25 13.64 20.86
CA ASN A 144 5.48 14.77 21.74
C ASN A 144 5.47 15.99 20.83
N ALA A 145 4.27 16.44 20.45
CA ALA A 145 4.09 17.70 19.76
C ALA A 145 4.65 18.76 20.69
N ALA A 146 5.80 19.32 20.33
CA ALA A 146 6.30 20.53 20.96
C ALA A 146 5.16 21.55 20.90
N ALA A 147 4.69 21.99 22.07
CA ALA A 147 3.58 22.89 22.18
C ALA A 147 3.91 24.19 21.42
N ALA A 148 3.19 24.46 20.34
CA ALA A 148 3.12 25.80 19.80
C ALA A 148 2.32 26.63 20.81
N SER A 149 3.01 27.52 21.52
CA SER A 149 2.38 28.50 22.41
C SER A 149 1.61 29.51 21.57
N THR A 150 0.28 29.36 21.49
CA THR A 150 -0.61 30.41 21.02
C THR A 150 -0.99 31.28 22.21
N THR A 151 -0.43 32.49 22.26
CA THR A 151 -0.71 33.47 23.32
C THR A 151 -2.08 34.09 23.11
N THR A 152 -3.12 33.53 23.72
CA THR A 152 -4.42 34.20 23.88
C THR A 152 -4.60 34.61 25.34
N GLY A 153 -4.42 35.90 25.62
CA GLY A 153 -5.28 36.68 26.53
C GLY A 153 -5.45 36.22 27.98
N LEU A 154 -4.46 35.58 28.60
CA LEU A 154 -4.42 35.36 30.06
C LEU A 154 -3.13 35.99 30.59
N SER A 155 -3.24 37.07 31.36
CA SER A 155 -2.07 37.71 31.97
C SER A 155 -1.51 36.79 33.07
N GLY A 156 -0.30 36.27 32.82
CA GLY A 156 0.43 35.36 33.69
C GLY A 156 1.00 34.16 32.93
N THR A 157 2.16 33.66 33.35
CA THR A 157 2.77 32.44 32.79
C THR A 157 2.06 31.22 33.38
N TYR A 158 1.08 30.68 32.68
CA TYR A 158 0.42 29.43 33.09
C TYR A 158 1.03 28.27 32.32
N ALA A 159 1.44 27.21 33.02
CA ALA A 159 1.77 25.95 32.38
C ALA A 159 0.46 25.20 32.10
N ALA A 160 0.09 25.11 30.82
CA ALA A 160 -1.05 24.31 30.38
C ALA A 160 -0.59 22.88 30.09
N THR A 161 -1.20 21.89 30.75
CA THR A 161 -1.00 20.48 30.44
C THR A 161 -2.28 19.92 29.83
N LEU A 162 -2.18 19.31 28.65
CA LEU A 162 -3.29 18.62 28.00
C LEU A 162 -3.27 17.15 28.45
N THR A 163 -4.38 16.67 29.00
CA THR A 163 -4.54 15.28 29.45
C THR A 163 -5.85 14.69 28.92
N ASN A 164 -5.99 13.36 28.96
CA ASN A 164 -7.21 12.65 28.55
C ASN A 164 -7.69 12.96 27.11
N CYS A 165 -6.77 13.14 26.17
CA CYS A 165 -7.11 13.36 24.77
C CYS A 165 -7.81 12.15 24.16
N LYS A 166 -9.02 12.33 23.63
CA LYS A 166 -9.76 11.34 22.84
C LYS A 166 -9.90 11.82 21.41
N VAL A 167 -9.69 10.90 20.46
CA VAL A 167 -9.86 11.16 19.03
C VAL A 167 -11.14 10.49 18.56
N SER A 168 -12.04 11.26 17.96
CA SER A 168 -13.26 10.77 17.31
C SER A 168 -13.31 11.30 15.88
N GLY A 169 -13.03 10.42 14.91
CA GLY A 169 -12.88 10.80 13.51
C GLY A 169 -11.76 11.82 13.31
N ALA A 170 -12.10 13.00 12.77
CA ALA A 170 -11.16 14.11 12.53
C ALA A 170 -11.01 15.07 13.74
N VAL A 171 -11.73 14.84 14.83
CA VAL A 171 -11.75 15.74 15.99
C VAL A 171 -10.96 15.13 17.14
N THR A 172 -10.08 15.93 17.74
CA THR A 172 -9.37 15.57 18.98
C THR A 172 -9.87 16.45 20.12
N THR A 173 -10.42 15.83 21.15
CA THR A 173 -10.90 16.50 22.36
C THR A 173 -9.97 16.18 23.51
N CYS A 174 -9.37 17.20 24.12
CA CYS A 174 -8.48 17.06 25.28
C CYS A 174 -9.02 17.83 26.49
N THR A 175 -8.71 17.36 27.69
CA THR A 175 -8.90 18.13 28.92
C THR A 175 -7.67 19.01 29.15
N ILE A 176 -7.86 20.32 29.23
CA ILE A 176 -6.78 21.26 29.55
C ILE A 176 -6.75 21.52 31.07
N THR A 177 -5.58 21.40 31.68
CA THR A 177 -5.35 21.78 33.07
C THR A 177 -4.32 22.90 33.12
N PHE A 178 -4.70 24.03 33.74
CA PHE A 178 -3.79 25.14 33.99
C PHE A 178 -3.18 25.00 35.38
N LYS A 179 -1.85 25.06 35.47
CA LYS A 179 -1.13 25.23 36.74
C LYS A 179 -0.44 26.60 36.74
N ARG A 180 -0.53 27.30 37.87
CA ARG A 180 0.31 28.45 38.19
C ARG A 180 1.69 27.97 38.63
#